data_AF-A0A817IGD3-F1
#
_entry.id   AF-A0A817IGD3-F1
#
_cell.length_a   1.000
_cell.length_b   1.000
_cell.length_c   1.000
_cell.angle_alpha   90.00
_cell.angle_beta   90.00
_cell.angle_gamma   90.00
#
_symmetry.space_group_name_H-M   'P 1'
#
loop_
_entity.id
_entity.type
_entity.pdbx_description
1 polymer ?
#
loop_
_entity_poly.entity_id
_entity_poly.type
_entity_poly.pdbx_seq_one_letter_code
_entity_poly.pdbx_strand_id
1 'polypeptide(L)'
;MADTCDTEEQRIIDRIKCIAFREARDAGATFINRHWVAKKGHHWTEEDFLHLAPSDEFFVWVVRRPNYQNDRIWAISVDDIEEDEHYREMIKNQACIGIFVIFTAKKLHWVIKDKGESWTGQYFRDIILAEHVFPFLKNEENVIDPDEVIFVHDKEPCMRAYQTHHLLQDNDVKFWGNDIWLGNSPDLNVAEHIGTIIKDEIEKKMLSEPGHSRYLEETLKMHISDVLKKMQTDTDLFETLLCSYPSRLRAVKNANGRHTDY
;
A
#
# COMPACT_ATOMS: atom_id res chain seq x y z
N MET A 1 -28.31 25.55 -10.61
CA MET A 1 -27.17 26.25 -9.98
C MET A 1 -27.47 26.33 -8.50
N ALA A 2 -26.91 25.41 -7.71
CA ALA A 2 -27.08 25.41 -6.26
C ALA A 2 -25.94 26.24 -5.67
N ASP A 3 -26.29 27.43 -5.20
CA ASP A 3 -25.39 28.39 -4.57
C ASP A 3 -25.15 27.93 -3.12
N THR A 4 -24.11 27.11 -2.89
CA THR A 4 -23.66 26.79 -1.53
C THR A 4 -22.85 27.99 -1.02
N CYS A 5 -23.56 29.01 -0.55
CA CYS A 5 -22.96 30.19 0.05
C CYS A 5 -22.17 29.78 1.31
N ASP A 6 -20.85 29.96 1.24
CA ASP A 6 -19.89 29.78 2.34
C ASP A 6 -20.10 30.88 3.38
N THR A 7 -21.06 30.65 4.29
CA THR A 7 -21.41 31.63 5.33
C THR A 7 -20.38 31.62 6.46
N GLU A 8 -20.15 32.77 7.08
CA GLU A 8 -19.27 32.88 8.25
C GLU A 8 -19.69 31.93 9.39
N GLU A 9 -21.00 31.68 9.50
CA GLU A 9 -21.57 30.72 10.45
C GLU A 9 -21.13 29.28 10.14
N GLN A 10 -21.10 28.89 8.87
CA GLN A 10 -20.60 27.59 8.42
C GLN A 10 -19.09 27.45 8.69
N ARG A 11 -18.30 28.51 8.48
CA ARG A 11 -16.86 28.53 8.80
C ARG A 11 -16.58 28.39 10.29
N ILE A 12 -17.38 29.01 11.14
CA ILE A 12 -17.29 28.86 12.61
C ILE A 12 -17.62 27.43 13.02
N ILE A 13 -18.69 26.85 12.47
CA ILE A 13 -19.06 25.45 12.70
C ILE A 13 -17.92 24.51 12.29
N ASP A 14 -17.30 24.73 11.13
CA ASP A 14 -16.23 23.88 10.64
C ASP A 14 -14.93 24.04 11.44
N ARG A 15 -14.63 25.24 11.95
CA ARG A 15 -13.53 25.45 12.92
C ARG A 15 -13.77 24.70 14.23
N ILE A 16 -14.97 24.76 14.78
CA ILE A 16 -15.32 24.03 16.02
C ILE A 16 -15.21 22.52 15.81
N LYS A 17 -15.70 22.01 14.67
CA LYS A 17 -15.52 20.60 14.29
C LYS A 17 -14.04 20.24 14.22
N CYS A 18 -13.21 21.02 13.52
CA CYS A 18 -11.77 20.75 13.41
C CYS A 18 -11.09 20.69 14.78
N ILE A 19 -11.41 21.60 15.70
CA ILE A 19 -10.87 21.58 17.07
C ILE A 19 -11.35 20.32 17.80
N ALA A 20 -12.64 20.02 17.79
CA ALA A 20 -13.19 18.83 18.45
C ALA A 20 -12.61 17.52 17.88
N PHE A 21 -12.39 17.43 16.56
CA PHE A 21 -11.76 16.29 15.91
C PHE A 21 -10.28 16.16 16.30
N ARG A 22 -9.56 17.27 16.41
CA ARG A 22 -8.17 17.27 16.88
C ARG A 22 -8.08 16.75 18.31
N GLU A 23 -8.88 17.29 19.22
CA GLU A 23 -8.91 16.85 20.63
C GLU A 23 -9.33 15.38 20.76
N ALA A 24 -10.34 14.92 20.00
CA ALA A 24 -10.78 13.53 20.01
C ALA A 24 -9.70 12.57 19.45
N ARG A 25 -9.02 12.97 18.37
CA ARG A 25 -7.87 12.23 17.82
C ARG A 25 -6.75 12.13 18.84
N ASP A 26 -6.39 13.25 19.45
CA ASP A 26 -5.28 13.34 20.41
C ASP A 26 -5.61 12.60 21.72
N ALA A 27 -6.90 12.44 22.04
CA ALA A 27 -7.41 11.56 23.10
C ALA A 27 -7.52 10.07 22.71
N GLY A 28 -7.05 9.67 21.52
CA GLY A 28 -7.02 8.26 21.09
C GLY A 28 -8.32 7.74 20.45
N ALA A 29 -9.26 8.62 20.10
CA ALA A 29 -10.53 8.24 19.49
C ALA A 29 -10.42 7.99 17.97
N THR A 30 -9.50 7.12 17.55
CA THR A 30 -9.28 6.76 16.13
C THR A 30 -10.54 6.21 15.45
N PHE A 31 -11.43 5.56 16.21
CA PHE A 31 -12.73 5.05 15.74
C PHE A 31 -13.69 6.15 15.25
N ILE A 32 -13.62 7.37 15.82
CA ILE A 32 -14.46 8.51 15.43
C ILE A 32 -14.07 8.98 14.02
N ASN A 33 -12.77 9.02 13.73
CA ASN A 33 -12.26 9.42 12.43
C ASN A 33 -12.60 8.35 11.38
N ARG A 34 -12.42 7.06 11.70
CA ARG A 34 -12.76 5.94 10.80
C ARG A 34 -14.23 5.94 10.41
N HIS A 35 -15.11 6.16 11.38
CA HIS A 35 -16.55 6.27 11.13
C HIS A 35 -16.94 7.53 10.35
N TRP A 36 -16.20 8.64 10.50
CA TRP A 36 -16.44 9.88 9.77
C TRP A 36 -16.07 9.77 8.29
N VAL A 37 -14.91 9.20 7.96
CA VAL A 37 -14.51 8.94 6.56
C VAL A 37 -15.48 7.97 5.90
N ALA A 38 -15.88 6.90 6.59
CA ALA A 38 -16.91 5.98 6.10
C ALA A 38 -18.28 6.66 5.85
N LYS A 39 -18.60 7.74 6.59
CA LYS A 39 -19.79 8.56 6.33
C LYS A 39 -19.61 9.54 5.18
N LYS A 40 -18.43 10.14 5.03
CA LYS A 40 -18.09 11.07 3.94
C LYS A 40 -17.95 10.38 2.59
N GLY A 41 -17.36 9.19 2.56
CA GLY A 41 -17.24 8.35 1.36
C GLY A 41 -18.55 7.74 0.87
N HIS A 42 -19.69 7.96 1.57
CA HIS A 42 -21.00 7.49 1.11
C HIS A 42 -21.41 8.09 -0.25
N HIS A 43 -20.93 9.29 -0.57
CA HIS A 43 -21.26 9.96 -1.83
C HIS A 43 -20.45 9.48 -3.02
N TRP A 44 -19.37 8.72 -2.78
CA TRP A 44 -18.53 8.20 -3.84
C TRP A 44 -19.16 6.94 -4.42
N THR A 45 -19.16 6.88 -5.74
CA THR A 45 -19.54 5.75 -6.58
C THR A 45 -18.34 4.85 -6.82
N GLU A 46 -18.57 3.65 -7.37
CA GLU A 46 -17.48 2.77 -7.79
C GLU A 46 -16.57 3.44 -8.84
N GLU A 47 -17.16 4.24 -9.73
CA GLU A 47 -16.44 5.04 -10.72
C GLU A 47 -15.44 5.99 -10.05
N ASP A 48 -15.85 6.73 -9.01
CA ASP A 48 -14.93 7.62 -8.27
C ASP A 48 -13.73 6.85 -7.67
N PHE A 49 -13.93 5.60 -7.22
CA PHE A 49 -12.85 4.79 -6.65
C PHE A 49 -11.86 4.29 -7.70
N LEU A 50 -12.26 4.19 -8.98
CA LEU A 50 -11.34 3.82 -10.07
C LEU A 50 -10.28 4.87 -10.35
N HIS A 51 -10.51 6.13 -9.95
CA HIS A 51 -9.56 7.22 -10.06
C HIS A 51 -8.56 7.27 -8.89
N LEU A 52 -8.61 6.32 -7.94
CA LEU A 52 -7.59 6.27 -6.89
C LEU A 52 -6.28 5.68 -7.41
N ALA A 53 -5.17 6.18 -6.86
CA ALA A 53 -3.85 5.62 -6.99
C ALA A 53 -3.26 5.26 -5.61
N PRO A 54 -3.66 4.12 -5.02
CA PRO A 54 -3.18 3.67 -3.72
C PRO A 54 -1.73 3.21 -3.78
N SER A 55 -0.97 3.50 -2.72
CA SER A 55 0.42 3.08 -2.57
C SER A 55 0.76 2.59 -1.17
N ASP A 56 1.85 1.81 -1.08
CA ASP A 56 2.45 1.39 0.19
C ASP A 56 3.91 0.92 0.01
N GLU A 57 4.61 0.71 1.13
CA GLU A 57 5.90 0.05 1.19
C GLU A 57 5.83 -1.36 1.77
N PHE A 58 6.51 -2.29 1.10
CA PHE A 58 6.59 -3.68 1.50
C PHE A 58 8.02 -4.15 1.66
N PHE A 59 8.21 -5.10 2.58
CA PHE A 59 9.48 -5.78 2.76
C PHE A 59 9.32 -7.25 2.41
N VAL A 60 10.14 -7.73 1.49
CA VAL A 60 10.18 -9.12 1.05
C VAL A 60 11.50 -9.74 1.49
N TRP A 61 11.43 -10.90 2.12
CA TRP A 61 12.58 -11.59 2.69
C TRP A 61 12.89 -12.84 1.87
N VAL A 62 14.17 -13.19 1.77
CA VAL A 62 14.61 -14.39 1.05
C VAL A 62 14.08 -15.68 1.72
N VAL A 63 13.81 -15.64 3.03
CA VAL A 63 13.37 -16.81 3.79
C VAL A 63 12.22 -16.43 4.72
N ARG A 64 11.12 -17.17 4.64
CA ARG A 64 10.08 -17.14 5.68
C ARG A 64 10.65 -17.77 6.95
N ARG A 65 10.33 -17.26 8.15
CA ARG A 65 10.59 -18.04 9.38
C ARG A 65 9.94 -19.41 9.18
N PRO A 66 10.68 -20.54 9.34
CA PRO A 66 10.14 -21.85 9.05
C PRO A 66 8.84 -22.07 9.80
N ASN A 67 7.80 -22.47 9.09
CA ASN A 67 6.64 -23.04 9.75
C ASN A 67 6.95 -24.52 9.95
N TYR A 68 7.36 -24.89 11.17
CA TYR A 68 7.70 -26.27 11.56
C TYR A 68 6.60 -27.32 11.26
N GLN A 69 5.38 -26.88 10.94
CA GLN A 69 4.29 -27.75 10.49
C GLN A 69 4.26 -27.95 8.97
N ASN A 70 4.59 -26.93 8.17
CA ASN A 70 4.46 -26.97 6.71
C ASN A 70 5.76 -27.36 5.99
N ASP A 71 6.92 -27.10 6.59
CA ASP A 71 8.24 -27.34 5.97
C ASP A 71 8.80 -28.74 6.31
N ARG A 72 7.94 -29.77 6.29
CA ARG A 72 8.32 -31.16 6.60
C ARG A 72 8.63 -31.92 5.31
N ILE A 73 9.88 -32.35 5.18
CA ILE A 73 10.30 -33.32 4.17
C ILE A 73 9.97 -34.71 4.72
N TRP A 74 9.25 -35.51 3.93
CA TRP A 74 8.99 -36.91 4.25
C TRP A 74 9.90 -37.79 3.42
N ALA A 75 10.76 -38.55 4.08
CA ALA A 75 11.65 -39.51 3.45
C ALA A 75 11.73 -40.79 4.28
N ILE A 76 12.03 -41.92 3.63
CA ILE A 76 12.13 -43.22 4.30
C ILE A 76 13.49 -43.36 4.98
N SER A 77 14.54 -42.83 4.35
CA SER A 77 15.89 -42.63 4.89
C SER A 77 16.36 -41.19 4.65
N VAL A 78 17.36 -40.74 5.42
CA VAL A 78 18.04 -39.46 5.16
C VAL A 78 18.75 -39.47 3.82
N ASP A 79 19.21 -40.63 3.36
CA ASP A 79 19.86 -40.80 2.06
C ASP A 79 18.89 -40.71 0.87
N ASP A 80 17.57 -40.73 1.13
CA ASP A 80 16.52 -40.57 0.11
C ASP A 80 16.13 -39.10 -0.12
N ILE A 81 16.67 -38.18 0.70
CA ILE A 81 16.46 -36.75 0.55
C ILE A 81 17.50 -36.24 -0.46
N GLU A 82 17.04 -35.50 -1.47
CA GLU A 82 17.94 -34.92 -2.48
C GLU A 82 18.96 -33.98 -1.80
N GLU A 83 20.23 -33.99 -2.24
CA GLU A 83 21.31 -33.22 -1.59
C GLU A 83 20.97 -31.73 -1.45
N ASP A 84 20.21 -31.17 -2.39
CA ASP A 84 19.80 -29.78 -2.40
C ASP A 84 18.75 -29.46 -1.32
N GLU A 85 17.94 -30.45 -0.90
CA GLU A 85 16.99 -30.35 0.22
C GLU A 85 17.65 -30.48 1.60
N HIS A 86 18.90 -30.96 1.68
CA HIS A 86 19.68 -30.99 2.92
C HIS A 86 20.14 -29.59 3.36
N TYR A 87 20.13 -28.60 2.46
CA TYR A 87 20.65 -27.26 2.73
C TYR A 87 19.62 -26.42 3.49
N ARG A 88 19.88 -26.26 4.80
CA ARG A 88 19.20 -25.28 5.66
C ARG A 88 20.20 -24.23 6.13
N GLU A 89 20.18 -23.08 5.50
CA GLU A 89 21.04 -21.97 5.92
C GLU A 89 20.34 -21.13 7.00
N MET A 90 20.81 -21.21 8.24
CA MET A 90 20.37 -20.32 9.31
C MET A 90 21.15 -19.00 9.24
N ILE A 91 20.65 -18.05 8.45
CA ILE A 91 21.26 -16.73 8.31
C ILE A 91 20.73 -15.80 9.43
N LYS A 92 21.64 -15.26 10.25
CA LYS A 92 21.32 -14.35 11.36
C LYS A 92 20.67 -13.03 10.89
N ASN A 93 21.08 -12.54 9.72
CA ASN A 93 20.56 -11.32 9.07
C ASN A 93 20.13 -11.68 7.65
N GLN A 94 18.89 -12.12 7.48
CA GLN A 94 18.35 -12.47 6.18
C GLN A 94 18.32 -11.24 5.26
N ALA A 95 18.58 -11.47 3.97
CA ALA A 95 18.43 -10.41 2.98
C ALA A 95 16.94 -10.02 2.89
N CYS A 96 16.71 -8.70 2.89
CA CYS A 96 15.41 -8.07 2.86
C CYS A 96 15.43 -7.01 1.77
N ILE A 97 14.43 -7.03 0.92
CA ILE A 97 14.27 -6.08 -0.17
C ILE A 97 13.02 -5.25 0.11
N GLY A 98 13.21 -3.93 0.19
CA GLY A 98 12.10 -2.99 0.27
C GLY A 98 11.55 -2.71 -1.13
N ILE A 99 10.23 -2.65 -1.26
CA ILE A 99 9.54 -2.36 -2.51
C ILE A 99 8.47 -1.31 -2.19
N PHE A 100 8.50 -0.18 -2.90
CA PHE A 100 7.38 0.73 -2.96
C PHE A 100 6.48 0.33 -4.12
N VAL A 101 5.17 0.33 -3.91
CA VAL A 101 4.18 0.00 -4.93
C VAL A 101 3.14 1.09 -5.00
N ILE A 102 2.74 1.46 -6.22
CA ILE A 102 1.57 2.28 -6.51
C ILE A 102 0.80 1.64 -7.67
N PHE A 103 -0.53 1.61 -7.60
CA PHE A 103 -1.32 1.11 -8.72
C PHE A 103 -2.58 1.94 -8.94
N THR A 104 -3.11 1.89 -10.16
CA THR A 104 -4.40 2.46 -10.56
C THR A 104 -5.24 1.38 -11.22
N ALA A 105 -6.46 1.70 -11.66
CA ALA A 105 -7.26 0.80 -12.49
C ALA A 105 -6.52 0.30 -13.74
N LYS A 106 -5.54 1.05 -14.28
CA LYS A 106 -4.86 0.73 -15.53
C LYS A 106 -3.52 0.03 -15.33
N LYS A 107 -2.78 0.35 -14.27
CA LYS A 107 -1.38 -0.04 -14.18
C LYS A 107 -0.84 -0.11 -12.77
N LEU A 108 0.09 -1.04 -12.57
CA LEU A 108 0.97 -1.12 -11.41
C LEU A 108 2.35 -0.54 -11.74
N HIS A 109 2.88 0.25 -10.82
CA HIS A 109 4.25 0.75 -10.86
C HIS A 109 4.92 0.49 -9.51
N TRP A 110 6.24 0.38 -9.53
CA TRP A 110 7.01 0.01 -8.34
C TRP A 110 8.41 0.60 -8.35
N VAL A 111 9.01 0.65 -7.16
CA VAL A 111 10.42 0.98 -6.96
C VAL A 111 11.02 -0.08 -6.04
N ILE A 112 12.07 -0.76 -6.52
CA ILE A 112 12.86 -1.65 -5.67
C ILE A 112 13.91 -0.79 -4.99
N LYS A 113 13.94 -0.82 -3.65
CA LYS A 113 14.85 -0.01 -2.87
C LYS A 113 16.30 -0.42 -3.08
N ASP A 114 17.16 0.56 -3.33
CA ASP A 114 18.60 0.33 -3.47
C ASP A 114 19.26 -0.13 -2.17
N LYS A 115 20.35 -0.89 -2.33
CA LYS A 115 21.09 -1.45 -1.21
C LYS A 115 21.80 -0.35 -0.42
N GLY A 116 21.53 -0.29 0.89
CA GLY A 116 22.13 0.69 1.81
C GLY A 116 21.30 1.96 2.00
N GLU A 117 20.27 2.17 1.18
CA GLU A 117 19.36 3.29 1.36
C GLU A 117 18.39 3.06 2.52
N SER A 118 18.00 4.15 3.17
CA SER A 118 16.96 4.17 4.19
C SER A 118 15.71 4.85 3.63
N TRP A 119 14.52 4.45 4.10
CA TRP A 119 13.27 5.12 3.72
C TRP A 119 13.17 6.46 4.47
N THR A 120 14.08 7.37 4.15
CA THR A 120 14.11 8.70 4.75
C THR A 120 13.06 9.56 4.08
N GLY A 121 12.59 10.61 4.76
CA GLY A 121 11.71 11.58 4.13
C GLY A 121 12.32 12.24 2.89
N GLN A 122 13.66 12.34 2.82
CA GLN A 122 14.35 12.87 1.65
C GLN A 122 14.32 11.89 0.47
N TYR A 123 14.69 10.62 0.71
CA TYR A 123 14.60 9.57 -0.30
C TYR A 123 13.19 9.45 -0.87
N PHE A 124 12.19 9.54 0.01
CA PHE A 124 10.80 9.48 -0.41
C PHE A 124 10.40 10.65 -1.33
N ARG A 125 10.82 11.88 -1.01
CA ARG A 125 10.50 13.04 -1.85
C ARG A 125 11.28 13.04 -3.18
N ASP A 126 12.57 12.78 -3.12
CA ASP A 126 13.46 12.95 -4.28
C ASP A 126 13.31 11.78 -5.25
N ILE A 127 13.27 10.55 -4.74
CA ILE A 127 13.24 9.35 -5.59
C ILE A 127 11.80 8.88 -5.79
N ILE A 128 11.09 8.57 -4.70
CA ILE A 128 9.75 7.97 -4.84
C ILE A 128 8.76 8.94 -5.45
N LEU A 129 8.67 10.16 -4.94
CA LEU A 129 7.70 11.13 -5.44
C LEU A 129 8.13 11.76 -6.77
N ALA A 130 9.28 12.42 -6.80
CA ALA A 130 9.67 13.23 -7.95
C ALA A 130 10.05 12.40 -9.18
N GLU A 131 10.75 11.28 -9.02
CA GLU A 131 11.20 10.45 -10.16
C GLU A 131 10.17 9.39 -10.57
N HIS A 132 9.28 8.95 -9.66
CA HIS A 132 8.37 7.84 -9.94
C HIS A 132 6.89 8.18 -9.86
N VAL A 133 6.39 8.68 -8.72
CA VAL A 133 4.94 8.91 -8.54
C VAL A 133 4.45 10.04 -9.45
N PHE A 134 5.12 11.18 -9.53
CA PHE A 134 4.61 12.29 -10.36
C PHE A 134 4.59 11.96 -11.84
N PRO A 135 5.65 11.39 -12.45
CA PRO A 135 5.59 10.97 -13.85
C PRO A 135 4.57 9.85 -14.09
N PHE A 136 4.36 8.97 -13.11
CA PHE A 136 3.38 7.90 -13.20
C PHE A 136 1.95 8.45 -13.27
N LEU A 137 1.59 9.37 -12.35
CA LEU A 137 0.23 9.93 -12.26
C LEU A 137 -0.11 10.89 -13.39
N LYS A 138 0.88 11.61 -13.94
CA LYS A 138 0.69 12.58 -15.04
C LYS A 138 0.60 11.94 -16.42
N ASN A 139 0.68 10.61 -16.51
CA ASN A 139 0.69 9.89 -17.77
C ASN A 139 -0.67 9.22 -18.03
N GLU A 140 -1.34 9.63 -19.11
CA GLU A 140 -2.65 9.12 -19.54
C GLU A 140 -2.67 7.61 -19.80
N GLU A 141 -1.53 6.97 -20.07
CA GLU A 141 -1.46 5.51 -20.22
C GLU A 141 -1.54 4.77 -18.87
N ASN A 142 -1.21 5.45 -17.77
CA ASN A 142 -1.15 4.87 -16.44
C ASN A 142 -2.39 5.15 -15.60
N VAL A 143 -3.22 6.13 -15.95
CA VAL A 143 -4.39 6.56 -15.16
C VAL A 143 -5.60 6.78 -16.09
N ILE A 144 -6.82 6.74 -15.53
CA ILE A 144 -8.04 7.00 -16.33
C ILE A 144 -8.07 8.46 -16.79
N ASP A 145 -7.84 9.38 -15.85
CA ASP A 145 -7.74 10.82 -16.09
C ASP A 145 -6.68 11.41 -15.14
N PRO A 146 -5.57 11.99 -15.66
CA PRO A 146 -4.53 12.65 -14.86
C PRO A 146 -5.03 13.83 -14.03
N ASP A 147 -6.08 14.52 -14.48
CA ASP A 147 -6.64 15.65 -13.75
C ASP A 147 -7.53 15.18 -12.60
N GLU A 148 -8.06 13.96 -12.65
CA GLU A 148 -8.96 13.41 -11.62
C GLU A 148 -8.31 12.40 -10.68
N VAL A 149 -7.14 11.86 -11.03
CA VAL A 149 -6.47 10.83 -10.22
C VAL A 149 -6.13 11.34 -8.81
N ILE A 150 -6.41 10.52 -7.79
CA ILE A 150 -6.15 10.86 -6.39
C ILE A 150 -5.12 9.89 -5.81
N PHE A 151 -3.97 10.43 -5.46
CA PHE A 151 -2.93 9.68 -4.77
C PHE A 151 -3.34 9.33 -3.33
N VAL A 152 -3.31 8.04 -2.99
CA VAL A 152 -3.69 7.55 -1.66
C VAL A 152 -2.49 6.89 -1.00
N HIS A 153 -2.13 7.40 0.17
CA HIS A 153 -1.00 6.91 0.92
C HIS A 153 -1.31 6.86 2.42
N ASP A 154 -0.46 6.15 3.14
CA ASP A 154 -0.59 5.97 4.57
C ASP A 154 -0.16 7.22 5.38
N LYS A 155 -0.01 7.08 6.70
CA LYS A 155 0.39 8.17 7.59
C LYS A 155 1.81 8.00 8.15
N GLU A 156 2.71 7.37 7.42
CA GLU A 156 4.13 7.32 7.77
C GLU A 156 4.69 8.75 7.96
N PRO A 157 5.66 8.98 8.88
CA PRO A 157 6.19 10.31 9.17
C PRO A 157 6.73 11.06 7.94
N CYS A 158 7.27 10.36 6.95
CA CYS A 158 7.73 10.96 5.69
C CYS A 158 6.58 11.54 4.87
N MET A 159 5.43 10.86 4.86
CA MET A 159 4.22 11.27 4.14
C MET A 159 3.46 12.38 4.85
N ARG A 160 3.42 12.36 6.19
CA ARG A 160 2.77 13.41 6.98
C ARG A 160 3.52 14.74 7.00
N ALA A 161 4.79 14.74 6.59
CA ALA A 161 5.66 15.90 6.68
C ALA A 161 5.10 17.06 5.82
N TYR A 162 5.12 18.27 6.38
CA TYR A 162 4.72 19.49 5.69
C TYR A 162 5.41 19.65 4.33
N GLN A 163 6.72 19.36 4.26
CA GLN A 163 7.50 19.40 3.03
C GLN A 163 6.97 18.45 1.95
N THR A 164 6.52 17.26 2.34
CA THR A 164 5.97 16.27 1.39
C THR A 164 4.62 16.73 0.85
N HIS A 165 3.74 17.24 1.70
CA HIS A 165 2.45 17.81 1.27
C HIS A 165 2.63 19.01 0.34
N HIS A 166 3.56 19.92 0.65
CA HIS A 166 3.88 21.04 -0.22
C HIS A 166 4.39 20.56 -1.58
N LEU A 167 5.28 19.57 -1.59
CA LEU A 167 5.78 19.01 -2.83
C LEU A 167 4.65 18.41 -3.69
N LEU A 168 3.69 17.71 -3.08
CA LEU A 168 2.51 17.19 -3.78
C LEU A 168 1.65 18.30 -4.37
N GLN A 169 1.40 19.36 -3.59
CA GLN A 169 0.61 20.52 -4.02
C GLN A 169 1.29 21.32 -5.14
N ASP A 170 2.59 21.60 -5.00
CA ASP A 170 3.39 22.32 -6.00
C ASP A 170 3.50 21.57 -7.34
N ASN A 171 3.17 20.26 -7.34
CA ASN A 171 3.13 19.41 -8.53
C ASN A 171 1.71 19.12 -9.02
N ASP A 172 0.70 19.82 -8.51
CA ASP A 172 -0.72 19.67 -8.84
C ASP A 172 -1.27 18.25 -8.60
N VAL A 173 -0.71 17.52 -7.64
CA VAL A 173 -1.19 16.18 -7.29
C VAL A 173 -2.36 16.29 -6.34
N LYS A 174 -3.51 15.72 -6.70
CA LYS A 174 -4.62 15.49 -5.76
C LYS A 174 -4.28 14.30 -4.88
N PHE A 175 -4.45 14.41 -3.56
CA PHE A 175 -4.11 13.33 -2.64
C PHE A 175 -4.98 13.31 -1.39
N TRP A 176 -5.07 12.13 -0.77
CA TRP A 176 -5.70 11.96 0.55
C TRP A 176 -4.72 12.33 1.66
N GLY A 177 -4.69 13.62 1.99
CA GLY A 177 -3.81 14.16 3.01
C GLY A 177 -4.19 13.79 4.45
N ASN A 178 -3.51 14.45 5.38
CA ASN A 178 -3.64 14.26 6.84
C ASN A 178 -5.06 14.47 7.39
N ASP A 179 -5.88 15.21 6.68
CA ASP A 179 -7.27 15.51 6.98
C ASP A 179 -8.25 14.43 6.49
N ILE A 180 -7.83 13.59 5.52
CA ILE A 180 -8.67 12.56 4.91
C ILE A 180 -8.25 11.16 5.37
N TRP A 181 -6.98 10.78 5.20
CA TRP A 181 -6.55 9.42 5.52
C TRP A 181 -6.56 9.12 7.01
N LEU A 182 -6.79 7.88 7.39
CA LEU A 182 -6.96 7.46 8.77
C LEU A 182 -5.69 6.77 9.27
N GLY A 183 -5.14 7.23 10.39
CA GLY A 183 -4.05 6.50 11.03
C GLY A 183 -4.53 5.10 11.44
N ASN A 184 -3.65 4.10 11.38
CA ASN A 184 -3.91 2.71 11.77
C ASN A 184 -5.10 2.07 11.02
N SER A 185 -5.19 2.28 9.70
CA SER A 185 -6.29 1.76 8.87
C SER A 185 -5.82 0.96 7.65
N PRO A 186 -4.98 -0.08 7.84
CA PRO A 186 -4.49 -0.91 6.74
C PRO A 186 -5.62 -1.65 6.02
N ASP A 187 -6.70 -1.99 6.72
CA ASP A 187 -7.90 -2.64 6.16
C ASP A 187 -8.62 -1.79 5.10
N LEU A 188 -8.41 -0.46 5.14
CA LEU A 188 -8.89 0.48 4.13
C LEU A 188 -7.87 0.74 3.01
N ASN A 189 -6.59 0.40 3.18
CA ASN A 189 -5.59 0.56 2.12
C ASN A 189 -5.61 -0.67 1.21
N VAL A 190 -6.18 -0.55 0.02
CA VAL A 190 -6.15 -1.65 -0.96
C VAL A 190 -4.71 -1.95 -1.44
N ALA A 191 -3.75 -1.03 -1.22
CA ALA A 191 -2.35 -1.31 -1.48
C ALA A 191 -1.80 -2.46 -0.60
N GLU A 192 -2.25 -2.57 0.65
CA GLU A 192 -1.86 -3.69 1.53
C GLU A 192 -2.29 -5.06 0.97
N HIS A 193 -3.44 -5.09 0.28
CA HIS A 193 -3.96 -6.31 -0.34
C HIS A 193 -3.15 -6.72 -1.55
N ILE A 194 -2.86 -5.79 -2.47
CA ILE A 194 -1.99 -6.12 -3.61
C ILE A 194 -0.58 -6.46 -3.13
N GLY A 195 -0.08 -5.82 -2.08
CA GLY A 195 1.19 -6.15 -1.44
C GLY A 195 1.22 -7.58 -0.89
N THR A 196 0.11 -8.06 -0.32
CA THR A 196 -0.04 -9.46 0.11
C THR A 196 -0.02 -10.42 -1.07
N ILE A 197 -0.77 -10.12 -2.14
CA ILE A 197 -0.78 -10.94 -3.37
C ILE A 197 0.63 -11.02 -3.99
N ILE A 198 1.33 -9.89 -4.09
CA ILE A 198 2.70 -9.83 -4.60
C ILE A 198 3.63 -10.70 -3.75
N LYS A 199 3.58 -10.58 -2.42
CA LYS A 199 4.39 -11.39 -1.49
C LYS A 199 4.11 -12.88 -1.66
N ASP A 200 2.84 -13.28 -1.77
CA ASP A 200 2.44 -14.67 -1.94
C ASP A 200 2.94 -15.26 -3.27
N GLU A 201 2.85 -14.50 -4.37
CA GLU A 201 3.36 -14.94 -5.68
C GLU A 201 4.89 -15.04 -5.71
N ILE A 202 5.59 -14.12 -5.04
CA ILE A 202 7.05 -14.20 -4.87
C ILE A 202 7.39 -15.43 -4.01
N GLU A 203 6.68 -15.65 -2.90
CA GLU A 203 6.91 -16.80 -2.03
C GLU A 203 6.74 -18.11 -2.79
N LYS A 204 5.67 -18.26 -3.59
CA LYS A 204 5.46 -19.45 -4.43
C LYS A 204 6.63 -19.71 -5.39
N LYS A 205 7.17 -18.66 -6.01
CA LYS A 205 8.35 -18.77 -6.89
C LYS A 205 9.60 -19.16 -6.11
N MET A 206 9.88 -18.50 -4.98
CA MET A 206 11.01 -18.85 -4.12
C MET A 206 10.91 -20.31 -3.64
N LEU A 207 9.72 -20.80 -3.29
CA LEU A 207 9.50 -22.19 -2.88
C LEU A 207 9.68 -23.20 -4.03
N SER A 208 9.63 -22.77 -5.28
CA SER A 208 9.92 -23.61 -6.45
C SER A 208 11.40 -23.67 -6.82
N GLU A 209 12.24 -22.79 -6.24
CA GLU A 209 13.67 -22.77 -6.49
C GLU A 209 14.40 -23.91 -5.76
N PRO A 210 15.33 -24.63 -6.43
CA PRO A 210 16.04 -25.77 -5.84
C PRO A 210 17.15 -25.35 -4.88
N GLY A 211 17.32 -26.13 -3.79
CA GLY A 211 18.32 -25.97 -2.74
C GLY A 211 18.84 -24.56 -2.48
N HIS A 212 20.13 -24.33 -2.75
CA HIS A 212 20.82 -23.08 -2.38
C HIS A 212 20.29 -21.84 -3.13
N SER A 213 19.75 -21.97 -4.35
CA SER A 213 19.30 -20.79 -5.12
C SER A 213 18.15 -20.05 -4.42
N ARG A 214 17.31 -20.78 -3.68
CA ARG A 214 16.23 -20.25 -2.83
C ARG A 214 16.73 -19.29 -1.74
N TYR A 215 18.02 -19.32 -1.41
CA TYR A 215 18.59 -18.49 -0.34
C TYR A 215 19.39 -17.29 -0.85
N LEU A 216 19.38 -17.04 -2.17
CA LEU A 216 20.14 -15.94 -2.77
C LEU A 216 19.29 -14.67 -2.93
N GLU A 217 19.87 -13.52 -2.53
CA GLU A 217 19.29 -12.19 -2.74
C GLU A 217 18.99 -11.92 -4.22
N GLU A 218 19.85 -12.40 -5.12
CA GLU A 218 19.70 -12.22 -6.58
C GLU A 218 18.52 -13.02 -7.15
N THR A 219 18.28 -14.24 -6.66
CA THR A 219 17.08 -15.02 -7.00
C THR A 219 15.82 -14.29 -6.56
N LEU A 220 15.84 -13.72 -5.34
CA LEU A 220 14.71 -12.93 -4.85
C LEU A 220 14.46 -11.70 -5.73
N LYS A 221 15.50 -10.94 -6.09
CA LYS A 221 15.37 -9.78 -7.00
C LYS A 221 14.79 -10.16 -8.35
N MET A 222 15.23 -11.28 -8.92
CA MET A 222 14.71 -11.81 -10.17
C MET A 222 13.22 -12.11 -10.05
N HIS A 223 12.79 -12.88 -9.04
CA HIS A 223 11.38 -13.22 -8.86
C HIS A 223 10.49 -12.01 -8.52
N ILE A 224 10.99 -11.06 -7.71
CA ILE A 224 10.30 -9.79 -7.49
C ILE A 224 10.03 -9.11 -8.84
N SER A 225 11.07 -8.97 -9.66
CA SER A 225 10.97 -8.32 -10.97
C SER A 225 9.99 -9.05 -11.91
N ASP A 226 10.03 -10.38 -11.92
CA ASP A 226 9.14 -11.20 -12.75
C ASP A 226 7.67 -11.07 -12.32
N VAL A 227 7.39 -11.12 -11.02
CA VAL A 227 6.02 -11.00 -10.48
C VAL A 227 5.47 -9.61 -10.78
N LEU A 228 6.24 -8.56 -10.49
CA LEU A 228 5.79 -7.18 -10.70
C LEU A 228 5.56 -6.88 -12.19
N LYS A 229 6.43 -7.36 -13.09
CA LYS A 229 6.22 -7.24 -14.54
C LYS A 229 5.00 -8.01 -15.02
N LYS A 230 4.78 -9.23 -14.52
CA LYS A 230 3.60 -10.04 -14.88
C LYS A 230 2.30 -9.36 -14.44
N MET A 231 2.31 -8.77 -13.23
CA MET A 231 1.15 -8.10 -12.67
C MET A 231 0.95 -6.69 -13.22
N GLN A 232 1.94 -6.10 -13.93
CA GLN A 232 1.96 -4.68 -14.29
C GLN A 232 0.66 -4.17 -14.93
N THR A 233 -0.02 -5.01 -15.71
CA THR A 233 -1.22 -4.68 -16.49
C THR A 233 -2.40 -5.58 -16.13
N ASP A 234 -2.46 -6.10 -14.89
CA ASP A 234 -3.58 -6.91 -14.40
C ASP A 234 -4.77 -6.03 -13.98
N THR A 235 -5.41 -5.40 -14.97
CA THR A 235 -6.48 -4.42 -14.76
C THR A 235 -7.69 -5.01 -14.04
N ASP A 236 -8.03 -6.27 -14.31
CA ASP A 236 -9.14 -6.96 -13.64
C ASP A 236 -8.92 -7.03 -12.12
N LEU A 237 -7.70 -7.36 -11.69
CA LEU A 237 -7.32 -7.34 -10.28
C LEU A 237 -7.40 -5.92 -9.70
N PHE A 238 -6.87 -4.92 -10.41
CA PHE A 238 -6.82 -3.55 -9.93
C PHE A 238 -8.21 -2.95 -9.75
N GLU A 239 -9.07 -3.08 -10.76
CA GLU A 239 -10.45 -2.63 -10.71
C GLU A 239 -11.22 -3.35 -9.61
N THR A 240 -11.04 -4.66 -9.45
CA THR A 240 -11.66 -5.43 -8.36
C THR A 240 -11.27 -4.89 -6.99
N LEU A 241 -9.98 -4.58 -6.78
CA LEU A 241 -9.49 -4.01 -5.53
C LEU A 241 -10.06 -2.61 -5.30
N LEU A 242 -10.06 -1.73 -6.31
CA LEU A 242 -10.58 -0.36 -6.20
C LEU A 242 -12.10 -0.36 -5.97
N CYS A 243 -12.86 -1.14 -6.72
CA CYS A 243 -14.31 -1.29 -6.55
C CYS A 243 -14.69 -1.97 -5.23
N SER A 244 -13.72 -2.52 -4.47
CA SER A 244 -13.99 -3.06 -3.12
C SER A 244 -14.15 -1.96 -2.04
N TYR A 245 -13.69 -0.73 -2.28
CA TYR A 245 -13.75 0.37 -1.29
C TYR A 245 -15.14 0.60 -0.67
N PRO A 246 -16.25 0.68 -1.44
CA PRO A 246 -17.59 0.83 -0.86
C PRO A 246 -17.94 -0.24 0.17
N SER A 247 -17.53 -1.49 -0.08
CA SER A 247 -17.78 -2.62 0.83
C SER A 247 -16.93 -2.51 2.11
N ARG A 248 -15.67 -2.09 2.00
CA ARG A 248 -14.77 -1.83 3.14
C ARG A 248 -15.29 -0.71 4.02
N LEU A 249 -15.66 0.43 3.42
CA LEU A 249 -16.23 1.56 4.14
C LEU A 249 -17.53 1.18 4.86
N ARG A 250 -18.37 0.35 4.24
CA ARG A 250 -19.57 -0.20 4.87
C ARG A 250 -19.23 -1.11 6.05
N ALA A 251 -18.22 -1.96 5.94
CA ALA A 251 -17.76 -2.80 7.04
C ALA A 251 -17.26 -1.96 8.22
N VAL A 252 -16.49 -0.90 7.96
CA VAL A 252 -16.04 0.05 9.00
C VAL A 252 -17.23 0.75 9.66
N LYS A 253 -18.24 1.15 8.86
CA LYS A 253 -19.48 1.74 9.38
C LYS A 253 -20.22 0.77 10.30
N ASN A 254 -20.38 -0.48 9.87
CA ASN A 254 -21.05 -1.53 10.64
C ASN A 254 -20.28 -1.89 11.91
N ALA A 255 -18.95 -1.84 11.86
CA ALA A 255 -18.06 -2.04 13.01
C ALA A 255 -17.96 -0.81 13.92
N ASN A 256 -18.72 0.26 13.67
CA ASN A 256 -18.65 1.54 14.40
C ASN A 256 -17.22 2.10 14.48
N GLY A 257 -16.48 2.02 13.38
CA GLY A 257 -15.11 2.53 13.28
C GLY A 257 -14.03 1.57 13.80
N ARG A 258 -14.38 0.36 14.27
CA ARG A 258 -13.40 -0.67 14.67
C ARG A 258 -12.72 -1.32 13.45
N HIS A 259 -11.77 -2.21 13.73
CA HIS A 259 -11.12 -3.05 12.71
C HIS A 259 -12.14 -3.93 11.99
N THR A 260 -11.85 -4.22 10.73
CA THR A 260 -12.66 -5.10 9.88
C THR A 260 -11.84 -6.31 9.44
N ASP A 261 -12.50 -7.27 8.80
CA ASP A 261 -11.86 -8.49 8.28
C ASP A 261 -11.20 -8.30 6.91
N TYR A 262 -11.18 -7.06 6.40
CA TYR A 262 -10.42 -6.70 5.21
C TYR A 262 -8.94 -6.57 5.57
#